data_AF-A0A1I2Z866-F1
#
_entry.id   AF-A0A1I2Z866-F1
#
_cell.length_a   1.000
_cell.length_b   1.000
_cell.length_c   1.000
_cell.angle_alpha   90.00
_cell.angle_beta   90.00
_cell.angle_gamma   90.00
#
_symmetry.space_group_name_H-M   'P 1'
#
loop_
_entity.id
_entity.type
_entity.pdbx_description
1 polymer ?
#
loop_
_entity_poly.entity_id
_entity_poly.type
_entity_poly.pdbx_seq_one_letter_code
_entity_poly.pdbx_strand_id
1 'polypeptide(L)'
;MVAKQSTNANILGDIRAESDHKMLDLAFFRTPDFLTLIESTDRIVVVGRRGTGKSALFYELKKHWTSIRHVSVITTAPQEEHMLGLRPIAQKFGDKITRIRAGIKIAWKYAMLMEVASQIYENYKMTDSVRATQTIWKHLKTWRTNDSTLTKLRVKLKPIANEYVSSEELIAELPRKLELNEISEELRVLLDKSEQQFVFLIDRLDEGYEPDIIGVGIIDGVIYGTNEVLNEFHKINATLFLRDNIFRAVAHFDPDFSRNVEGKFYDYIGIVISYLTWWVLDFDKRLI
;
A
#
# COMPACT_ATOMS: atom_id res chain seq x y z
N MET A 1 -40.54 11.79 21.70
CA MET A 1 -39.74 10.55 21.77
C MET A 1 -39.81 9.89 20.41
N VAL A 2 -38.77 10.02 19.59
CA VAL A 2 -38.71 9.40 18.25
C VAL A 2 -38.05 8.04 18.41
N ALA A 3 -38.77 6.99 18.03
CA ALA A 3 -38.29 5.61 18.07
C ALA A 3 -37.13 5.42 17.08
N LYS A 4 -36.03 4.89 17.60
CA LYS A 4 -34.82 4.51 16.87
C LYS A 4 -35.15 3.25 16.05
N GLN A 5 -35.35 3.39 14.75
CA GLN A 5 -35.42 2.23 13.85
C GLN A 5 -34.06 1.53 13.86
N SER A 6 -34.01 0.31 14.40
CA SER A 6 -32.88 -0.59 14.23
C SER A 6 -32.88 -1.07 12.78
N THR A 7 -31.90 -0.63 12.00
CA THR A 7 -31.58 -1.23 10.71
C THR A 7 -31.26 -2.71 10.96
N ASN A 8 -32.16 -3.58 10.49
CA ASN A 8 -31.98 -5.03 10.53
C ASN A 8 -30.65 -5.39 9.87
N ALA A 9 -29.73 -5.94 10.65
CA ALA A 9 -28.54 -6.61 10.12
C ALA A 9 -29.00 -7.72 9.16
N ASN A 10 -28.45 -7.74 7.95
CA ASN A 10 -28.80 -8.74 6.95
C ASN A 10 -28.49 -10.15 7.51
N ILE A 11 -29.51 -10.98 7.65
CA ILE A 11 -29.41 -12.34 8.22
C ILE A 11 -28.55 -13.25 7.31
N LEU A 12 -28.43 -12.89 6.02
CA LEU A 12 -27.68 -13.63 5.00
C LEU A 12 -26.21 -13.18 4.84
N GLY A 13 -25.72 -12.27 5.68
CA GLY A 13 -24.37 -11.71 5.55
C GLY A 13 -24.32 -10.40 4.75
N ASP A 14 -23.13 -9.83 4.58
CA ASP A 14 -22.96 -8.59 3.79
C ASP A 14 -23.11 -8.87 2.28
N ILE A 15 -23.56 -7.87 1.50
CA ILE A 15 -23.76 -7.97 0.04
C ILE A 15 -22.43 -8.30 -0.68
N ARG A 16 -21.30 -7.89 -0.08
CA ARG A 16 -19.96 -8.28 -0.54
C ARG A 16 -19.35 -9.25 0.46
N ALA A 17 -18.92 -10.43 -0.01
CA ALA A 17 -18.28 -11.44 0.83
C ALA A 17 -17.04 -10.91 1.60
N GLU A 18 -16.33 -9.93 1.03
CA GLU A 18 -15.18 -9.26 1.67
C GLU A 18 -15.55 -8.36 2.85
N SER A 19 -16.82 -7.96 2.97
CA SER A 19 -17.35 -7.13 4.05
C SER A 19 -18.00 -7.97 5.16
N ASP A 20 -18.23 -9.27 4.92
CA ASP A 20 -18.71 -10.21 5.92
C ASP A 20 -17.55 -10.79 6.74
N HIS A 21 -17.02 -9.99 7.65
CA HIS A 21 -15.90 -10.38 8.51
C HIS A 21 -16.21 -11.59 9.40
N LYS A 22 -17.47 -11.76 9.84
CA LYS A 22 -17.86 -12.91 10.67
C LYS A 22 -17.76 -14.21 9.89
N MET A 23 -18.16 -14.19 8.62
CA MET A 23 -18.02 -15.34 7.73
C MET A 23 -16.53 -15.64 7.46
N LEU A 24 -15.74 -14.61 7.17
CA LEU A 24 -14.29 -14.77 6.94
C LEU A 24 -13.57 -15.37 8.15
N ASP A 25 -13.90 -14.92 9.36
CA ASP A 25 -13.33 -15.44 10.60
C ASP A 25 -13.58 -16.96 10.80
N LEU A 26 -14.69 -17.47 10.27
CA LEU A 26 -15.11 -18.88 10.41
C LEU A 26 -14.63 -19.77 9.26
N ALA A 27 -14.56 -19.22 8.04
CA ALA A 27 -14.43 -20.00 6.82
C ALA A 27 -13.12 -19.79 6.06
N PHE A 28 -12.25 -18.87 6.50
CA PHE A 28 -10.99 -18.65 5.80
C PHE A 28 -10.03 -19.84 5.94
N PHE A 29 -9.70 -20.47 4.81
CA PHE A 29 -8.69 -21.50 4.74
C PHE A 29 -7.30 -20.87 4.53
N ARG A 30 -6.37 -21.10 5.46
CA ARG A 30 -4.98 -20.63 5.35
C ARG A 30 -4.25 -21.39 4.24
N THR A 31 -4.23 -20.80 3.06
CA THR A 31 -3.55 -21.36 1.88
C THR A 31 -2.02 -21.29 2.03
N PRO A 32 -1.24 -22.11 1.30
CA PRO A 32 0.22 -21.99 1.23
C PRO A 32 0.68 -20.58 0.82
N ASP A 33 -0.12 -19.96 -0.03
CA ASP A 33 -0.02 -18.57 -0.44
C ASP A 33 -0.05 -17.59 0.74
N PHE A 34 -1.06 -17.70 1.61
CA PHE A 34 -1.12 -16.91 2.84
C PHE A 34 0.10 -17.16 3.73
N LEU A 35 0.51 -18.42 3.91
CA LEU A 35 1.69 -18.78 4.70
C LEU A 35 2.97 -18.16 4.13
N THR A 36 3.11 -18.15 2.81
CA THR A 36 4.28 -17.54 2.16
C THR A 36 4.34 -16.03 2.40
N LEU A 37 3.20 -15.33 2.40
CA LEU A 37 3.16 -13.88 2.65
C LEU A 37 3.45 -13.50 4.12
N ILE A 38 3.25 -14.41 5.07
CA ILE A 38 3.62 -14.18 6.47
C ILE A 38 5.06 -14.58 6.78
N GLU A 39 5.62 -15.54 6.05
CA GLU A 39 6.98 -16.07 6.27
C GLU A 39 8.05 -15.33 5.44
N SER A 40 7.70 -14.86 4.24
CA SER A 40 8.64 -14.23 3.30
C SER A 40 8.35 -12.76 3.09
N THR A 41 9.41 -11.96 3.14
CA THR A 41 9.39 -10.52 2.79
C THR A 41 9.73 -10.27 1.33
N ASP A 42 9.99 -11.34 0.56
CA ASP A 42 10.43 -11.25 -0.83
C ASP A 42 9.29 -10.97 -1.81
N ARG A 43 8.07 -11.35 -1.43
CA ARG A 43 6.89 -11.27 -2.29
C ARG A 43 6.06 -10.04 -1.95
N ILE A 44 6.32 -8.96 -2.68
CA ILE A 44 5.68 -7.66 -2.40
C ILE A 44 4.38 -7.46 -3.17
N VAL A 45 4.11 -8.22 -4.25
CA VAL A 45 2.90 -8.06 -5.09
C VAL A 45 2.05 -9.33 -5.12
N VAL A 46 0.76 -9.17 -4.81
CA VAL A 46 -0.29 -10.19 -4.96
C VAL A 46 -1.19 -9.79 -6.11
N VAL A 47 -1.30 -10.66 -7.12
CA VAL A 47 -2.05 -10.39 -8.35
C VAL A 47 -3.25 -11.34 -8.48
N GLY A 48 -4.43 -10.80 -8.79
CA GLY A 48 -5.61 -11.65 -9.02
C GLY A 48 -6.71 -10.97 -9.80
N ARG A 49 -7.62 -11.76 -10.38
CA ARG A 49 -8.84 -11.25 -11.04
C ARG A 49 -9.86 -10.75 -10.00
N ARG A 50 -10.97 -10.17 -10.46
CA ARG A 50 -12.11 -9.86 -9.57
C ARG A 50 -12.69 -11.16 -9.00
N GLY A 51 -13.08 -11.13 -7.73
CA GLY A 51 -13.67 -12.29 -7.05
C GLY A 51 -12.68 -13.38 -6.63
N THR A 52 -11.37 -13.18 -6.83
CA THR A 52 -10.37 -14.18 -6.44
C THR A 52 -9.97 -14.12 -4.96
N GLY A 53 -10.73 -13.44 -4.09
CA GLY A 53 -10.44 -13.42 -2.65
C GLY A 53 -9.27 -12.53 -2.18
N LYS A 54 -8.77 -11.59 -3.00
CA LYS A 54 -7.70 -10.65 -2.57
C LYS A 54 -8.08 -9.86 -1.30
N SER A 55 -9.31 -9.38 -1.21
CA SER A 55 -9.76 -8.63 -0.04
C SER A 55 -9.93 -9.50 1.21
N ALA A 56 -10.27 -10.79 1.04
CA ALA A 56 -10.25 -11.76 2.14
C ALA A 56 -8.81 -12.01 2.63
N LEU A 57 -7.87 -12.19 1.69
CA LEU A 57 -6.44 -12.33 2.01
C LEU A 57 -5.88 -11.08 2.69
N PHE A 58 -6.24 -9.89 2.21
CA PHE A 58 -5.90 -8.61 2.86
C PHE A 58 -6.41 -8.55 4.29
N TYR A 59 -7.67 -8.92 4.51
CA TYR A 59 -8.29 -8.93 5.84
C TYR A 59 -7.53 -9.86 6.81
N GLU A 60 -7.25 -11.09 6.38
CA GLU A 60 -6.56 -12.08 7.22
C GLU A 60 -5.09 -11.73 7.47
N LEU A 61 -4.39 -11.15 6.49
CA LEU A 61 -3.04 -10.62 6.71
C LEU A 61 -3.05 -9.46 7.69
N LYS A 62 -3.98 -8.53 7.55
CA LYS A 62 -4.15 -7.42 8.50
C LYS A 62 -4.37 -7.95 9.91
N LYS A 63 -5.28 -8.92 10.06
CA LYS A 63 -5.59 -9.56 11.35
C LYS A 63 -4.38 -10.28 11.93
N HIS A 64 -3.67 -11.06 11.12
CA HIS A 64 -2.46 -11.77 11.53
C HIS A 64 -1.39 -10.81 12.04
N TRP A 65 -0.99 -9.82 11.23
CA TRP A 65 0.06 -8.89 11.61
C TRP A 65 -0.33 -8.00 12.80
N THR A 66 -1.59 -7.58 12.91
CA THR A 66 -2.08 -6.79 14.06
C THR A 66 -2.03 -7.60 15.36
N SER A 67 -2.11 -8.93 15.30
CA SER A 67 -2.02 -9.79 16.49
C SER A 67 -0.61 -9.87 17.08
N ILE A 68 0.41 -9.46 16.33
CA ILE A 68 1.81 -9.52 16.76
C ILE A 68 2.18 -8.22 17.48
N ARG A 69 2.52 -8.32 18.78
CA ARG A 69 2.75 -7.19 19.69
C ARG A 69 3.70 -6.10 19.18
N HIS A 70 4.71 -6.48 18.39
CA HIS A 70 5.76 -5.58 17.91
C HIS A 70 5.60 -5.22 16.43
N VAL A 71 4.44 -5.48 15.81
CA VAL A 71 4.17 -5.14 14.42
C VAL A 71 3.10 -4.06 14.34
N SER A 72 3.41 -2.97 13.65
CA SER A 72 2.48 -1.91 13.31
C SER A 72 2.01 -2.08 11.86
N VAL A 73 0.70 -2.25 11.66
CA VAL A 73 0.12 -2.41 10.32
C VAL A 73 -0.35 -1.07 9.78
N ILE A 74 0.19 -0.67 8.62
CA ILE A 74 -0.20 0.54 7.91
C ILE A 74 -0.98 0.14 6.67
N THR A 75 -2.24 0.55 6.57
CA THR A 75 -3.10 0.21 5.42
C THR A 75 -3.30 1.40 4.52
N THR A 76 -3.10 1.23 3.21
CA THR A 76 -3.51 2.22 2.20
C THR A 76 -4.46 1.56 1.20
N ALA A 77 -5.71 2.02 1.16
CA ALA A 77 -6.71 1.59 0.20
C ALA A 77 -7.38 2.83 -0.39
N PRO A 78 -6.85 3.41 -1.49
CA PRO A 78 -7.46 4.58 -2.08
C PRO A 78 -8.86 4.32 -2.59
N GLN A 79 -9.58 5.43 -2.71
CA GLN A 79 -10.86 5.50 -3.39
C GLN A 79 -10.61 6.19 -4.73
N GLU A 80 -11.59 6.14 -5.61
CA GLU A 80 -11.49 6.68 -6.97
C GLU A 80 -11.04 8.15 -6.98
N GLU A 81 -11.59 8.99 -6.11
CA GLU A 81 -11.23 10.41 -5.98
C GLU A 81 -9.77 10.64 -5.57
N HIS A 82 -9.17 9.72 -4.83
CA HIS A 82 -7.78 9.81 -4.41
C HIS A 82 -6.85 9.56 -5.60
N MET A 83 -7.16 8.55 -6.42
CA MET A 83 -6.39 8.20 -7.61
C MET A 83 -6.58 9.25 -8.71
N LEU A 84 -7.83 9.64 -9.01
CA LEU A 84 -8.14 10.72 -9.94
C LEU A 84 -7.47 12.04 -9.51
N GLY A 85 -7.45 12.31 -8.21
CA GLY A 85 -6.80 13.49 -7.64
C GLY A 85 -5.28 13.52 -7.82
N LEU A 86 -4.62 12.35 -7.88
CA LEU A 86 -3.17 12.27 -8.08
C LEU A 86 -2.78 12.45 -9.54
N ARG A 87 -3.63 12.07 -10.50
CA ARG A 87 -3.33 12.11 -11.94
C ARG A 87 -2.82 13.48 -12.44
N PRO A 88 -3.42 14.63 -12.09
CA PRO A 88 -2.90 15.94 -12.51
C PRO A 88 -1.49 16.25 -11.99
N ILE A 89 -1.13 15.76 -10.81
CA ILE A 89 0.22 15.90 -10.26
C ILE A 89 1.17 14.95 -11.00
N ALA A 90 0.75 13.71 -11.24
CA ALA A 90 1.54 12.74 -12.00
C ALA A 90 1.89 13.25 -13.40
N GLN A 91 0.95 13.92 -14.07
CA GLN A 91 1.14 14.54 -15.38
C GLN A 91 2.22 15.64 -15.38
N LYS A 92 2.48 16.30 -14.23
CA LYS A 92 3.56 17.29 -14.11
C LYS A 92 4.96 16.66 -14.20
N PHE A 93 5.09 15.38 -13.90
CA PHE A 93 6.35 14.65 -14.07
C PHE A 93 6.61 14.27 -15.54
N GLY A 94 5.67 14.54 -16.45
CA GLY A 94 5.88 14.43 -17.90
C GLY A 94 4.86 13.56 -18.61
N ASP A 95 5.18 13.23 -19.85
CA ASP A 95 4.35 12.55 -20.85
C ASP A 95 4.81 11.11 -21.13
N LYS A 96 5.90 10.66 -20.52
CA LYS A 96 6.47 9.32 -20.66
C LYS A 96 6.32 8.56 -19.35
N ILE A 97 5.98 7.27 -19.45
CA ILE A 97 5.84 6.36 -18.30
C ILE A 97 7.07 6.41 -17.40
N THR A 98 8.28 6.41 -17.98
CA THR A 98 9.55 6.44 -17.23
C THR A 98 9.71 7.69 -16.36
N ARG A 99 9.30 8.87 -16.85
CA ARG A 99 9.37 10.12 -16.08
C ARG A 99 8.30 10.18 -14.99
N ILE A 100 7.08 9.77 -15.32
CA ILE A 100 5.97 9.68 -14.34
C ILE A 100 6.34 8.68 -13.23
N ARG A 101 6.83 7.49 -13.60
CA ARG A 101 7.34 6.48 -12.68
C ARG A 101 8.40 7.07 -11.75
N ALA A 102 9.40 7.77 -12.29
CA ALA A 102 10.48 8.36 -11.49
C ALA A 102 9.96 9.36 -10.44
N GLY A 103 9.08 10.29 -10.85
CA GLY A 103 8.48 11.26 -9.94
C GLY A 103 7.60 10.61 -8.87
N ILE A 104 6.72 9.69 -9.27
CA ILE A 104 5.83 8.97 -8.35
C ILE A 104 6.61 8.05 -7.41
N LYS A 105 7.68 7.42 -7.86
CA LYS A 105 8.58 6.60 -7.03
C LYS A 105 9.14 7.39 -5.85
N ILE A 106 9.72 8.57 -6.13
CA ILE A 106 10.30 9.48 -5.11
C ILE A 106 9.20 9.96 -4.15
N ALA A 107 8.06 10.37 -4.69
CA ALA A 107 6.92 10.84 -3.92
C ALA A 107 6.33 9.75 -3.01
N TRP A 108 6.20 8.54 -3.52
CA TRP A 108 5.64 7.41 -2.79
C TRP A 108 6.59 6.94 -1.67
N LYS A 109 7.90 6.91 -1.94
CA LYS A 109 8.92 6.68 -0.91
C LYS A 109 8.73 7.66 0.26
N TYR A 110 8.66 8.96 -0.04
CA TYR A 110 8.40 9.98 0.99
C TYR A 110 7.12 9.68 1.80
N ALA A 111 6.02 9.33 1.13
CA ALA A 111 4.77 9.01 1.80
C ALA A 111 4.92 7.81 2.76
N MET A 112 5.57 6.73 2.34
CA MET A 112 5.81 5.57 3.20
C MET A 112 6.65 5.92 4.42
N LEU A 113 7.74 6.67 4.26
CA LEU A 113 8.59 7.09 5.39
C LEU A 113 7.80 7.93 6.39
N MET A 114 6.90 8.79 5.91
CA MET A 114 6.05 9.63 6.77
C MET A 114 4.92 8.88 7.47
N GLU A 115 4.33 7.88 6.82
CA GLU A 115 3.38 6.98 7.50
C GLU A 115 4.07 6.19 8.62
N VAL A 116 5.28 5.66 8.39
CA VAL A 116 6.07 4.98 9.44
C VAL A 116 6.40 5.95 10.57
N ALA A 117 6.92 7.14 10.25
CA ALA A 117 7.26 8.13 11.27
C ALA A 117 6.01 8.57 12.08
N SER A 118 4.85 8.66 11.44
CA SER A 118 3.58 8.96 12.12
C SER A 118 3.19 7.85 13.09
N GLN A 119 3.35 6.59 12.70
CA GLN A 119 3.09 5.44 13.57
C GLN A 119 4.10 5.36 14.73
N ILE A 120 5.38 5.65 14.51
CA ILE A 120 6.39 5.74 15.58
C ILE A 120 6.00 6.86 16.56
N TYR A 121 5.56 8.01 16.07
CA TYR A 121 5.16 9.14 16.91
C TYR A 121 3.98 8.80 17.84
N GLU A 122 3.01 8.01 17.35
CA GLU A 122 1.84 7.56 18.12
C GLU A 122 2.21 6.61 19.27
N ASN A 123 3.38 5.97 19.20
CA ASN A 123 3.92 5.21 20.32
C ASN A 123 4.46 6.16 21.41
N TYR A 124 3.81 6.16 22.57
CA TYR A 124 4.12 7.05 23.69
C TYR A 124 5.59 7.03 24.14
N LYS A 125 6.29 5.90 23.98
CA LYS A 125 7.72 5.78 24.34
C LYS A 125 8.65 6.49 23.36
N MET A 126 8.18 6.66 22.12
CA MET A 126 8.97 7.19 21.01
C MET A 126 8.62 8.63 20.68
N THR A 127 7.50 9.15 21.19
CA THR A 127 7.02 10.51 20.91
C THR A 127 8.11 11.58 21.09
N ASP A 128 8.88 11.54 22.20
CA ASP A 128 9.93 12.52 22.45
C ASP A 128 11.15 12.32 21.53
N SER A 129 11.48 11.07 21.20
CA SER A 129 12.54 10.78 20.23
C SER A 129 12.18 11.32 18.85
N VAL A 130 10.92 11.22 18.44
CA VAL A 130 10.44 11.80 17.18
C VAL A 130 10.45 13.33 17.25
N ARG A 131 9.99 13.94 18.35
CA ARG A 131 10.01 15.42 18.51
C ARG A 131 11.43 15.99 18.52
N ALA A 132 12.42 15.20 18.94
CA ALA A 132 13.83 15.58 18.93
C ALA A 132 14.45 15.55 17.52
N THR A 133 13.82 14.89 16.55
CA THR A 133 14.26 14.97 15.14
C THR A 133 13.99 16.35 14.55
N GLN A 134 14.88 16.82 13.68
CA GLN A 134 14.73 18.14 13.07
C GLN A 134 13.80 18.06 11.86
N THR A 135 14.06 17.11 10.96
CA THR A 135 13.41 17.04 9.65
C THR A 135 12.10 16.28 9.72
N ILE A 136 12.07 15.09 10.32
CA ILE A 136 10.86 14.28 10.46
C ILE A 136 9.79 15.07 11.23
N TRP A 137 10.13 15.69 12.36
CA TRP A 137 9.15 16.46 13.14
C TRP A 137 8.58 17.63 12.33
N LYS A 138 9.41 18.34 11.57
CA LYS A 138 8.97 19.42 10.68
C LYS A 138 7.93 18.93 9.67
N HIS A 139 8.15 17.76 9.04
CA HIS A 139 7.23 17.21 8.04
C HIS A 139 5.98 16.59 8.68
N LEU A 140 6.10 15.94 9.84
CA LEU A 140 4.97 15.33 10.52
C LEU A 140 3.91 16.34 10.95
N LYS A 141 4.29 17.58 11.26
CA LYS A 141 3.33 18.65 11.60
C LYS A 141 2.27 18.87 10.52
N THR A 142 2.62 18.68 9.26
CA THR A 142 1.68 18.83 8.13
C THR A 142 1.17 17.49 7.59
N TRP A 143 1.90 16.40 7.81
CA TRP A 143 1.51 15.06 7.34
C TRP A 143 0.39 14.43 8.19
N ARG A 144 0.31 14.72 9.49
CA ARG A 144 -0.63 14.07 10.43
C ARG A 144 -2.08 14.58 10.33
N THR A 145 -2.69 14.43 9.16
CA THR A 145 -4.14 14.62 8.96
C THR A 145 -4.86 13.26 8.92
N ASN A 146 -6.18 13.27 9.09
CA ASN A 146 -7.03 12.08 8.97
C ASN A 146 -7.30 11.68 7.49
N ASP A 147 -6.66 12.33 6.53
CA ASP A 147 -6.86 12.05 5.10
C ASP A 147 -6.16 10.76 4.67
N SER A 148 -6.49 10.27 3.47
CA SER A 148 -5.75 9.15 2.88
C SER A 148 -4.30 9.54 2.55
N THR A 149 -3.39 8.56 2.56
CA THR A 149 -1.97 8.71 2.20
C THR A 149 -1.77 9.45 0.88
N LEU A 150 -2.58 9.12 -0.12
CA LEU A 150 -2.54 9.72 -1.46
C LEU A 150 -3.02 11.19 -1.46
N THR A 151 -4.01 11.52 -0.63
CA THR A 151 -4.43 12.92 -0.45
C THR A 151 -3.34 13.74 0.24
N LYS A 152 -2.74 13.24 1.33
CA LYS A 152 -1.62 13.91 2.01
C LYS A 152 -0.46 14.15 1.03
N LEU A 153 -0.12 13.12 0.25
CA LEU A 153 0.92 13.19 -0.75
C LEU A 153 0.61 14.26 -1.81
N ARG A 154 -0.61 14.25 -2.37
CA ARG A 154 -1.05 15.27 -3.34
C ARG A 154 -0.92 16.68 -2.78
N VAL A 155 -1.37 16.91 -1.54
CA VAL A 155 -1.28 18.23 -0.88
C VAL A 155 0.18 18.68 -0.73
N LYS A 156 1.07 17.76 -0.36
CA LYS A 156 2.52 18.05 -0.24
C LYS A 156 3.18 18.33 -1.59
N LEU A 157 2.83 17.57 -2.63
CA LEU A 157 3.43 17.69 -3.95
C LEU A 157 2.93 18.90 -4.74
N LYS A 158 1.67 19.30 -4.57
CA LYS A 158 1.05 20.38 -5.34
C LYS A 158 1.86 21.70 -5.34
N PRO A 159 2.34 22.24 -4.20
CA PRO A 159 3.17 23.45 -4.24
C PRO A 159 4.50 23.20 -4.97
N ILE A 160 5.18 22.08 -4.68
CA ILE A 160 6.48 21.73 -5.30
C ILE A 160 6.34 21.60 -6.82
N ALA A 161 5.33 20.89 -7.29
CA ALA A 161 5.07 20.66 -8.72
C ALA A 161 4.72 21.94 -9.49
N ASN A 162 4.30 23.01 -8.81
CA ASN A 162 3.99 24.29 -9.43
C ASN A 162 5.20 25.25 -9.46
N GLU A 163 6.29 24.93 -8.75
CA GLU A 163 7.53 25.73 -8.77
C GLU A 163 8.33 25.55 -10.06
N TYR A 164 8.11 24.44 -10.77
CA TYR A 164 8.92 24.02 -11.91
C TYR A 164 8.10 23.92 -13.19
N VAL A 165 8.68 24.40 -14.30
CA VAL A 165 8.09 24.27 -15.63
C VAL A 165 8.55 22.97 -16.31
N SER A 166 9.80 22.58 -16.09
CA SER A 166 10.40 21.37 -16.66
C SER A 166 10.12 20.14 -15.79
N SER A 167 9.66 19.05 -16.41
CA SER A 167 9.45 17.77 -15.73
C SER A 167 10.74 17.19 -15.15
N GLU A 168 11.85 17.32 -15.88
CA GLU A 168 13.15 16.79 -15.51
C GLU A 168 13.73 17.53 -14.30
N GLU A 169 13.60 18.85 -14.30
CA GLU A 169 14.05 19.69 -13.18
C GLU A 169 13.21 19.39 -11.93
N LEU A 170 11.88 19.27 -12.09
CA LEU A 170 10.99 18.86 -11.02
C LEU A 170 11.41 17.51 -10.42
N ILE A 171 11.65 16.49 -11.24
CA ILE A 171 12.07 15.15 -10.78
C ILE A 171 13.43 15.22 -10.08
N ALA A 172 14.39 15.97 -10.62
CA ALA A 172 15.72 16.09 -10.05
C ALA A 172 15.71 16.80 -8.68
N GLU A 173 14.88 17.82 -8.52
CA GLU A 173 14.79 18.61 -7.29
C GLU A 173 13.88 17.98 -6.23
N LEU A 174 13.00 17.06 -6.63
CA LEU A 174 11.99 16.47 -5.73
C LEU A 174 12.58 15.80 -4.48
N PRO A 175 13.64 14.97 -4.54
CA PRO A 175 14.23 14.36 -3.34
C PRO A 175 14.74 15.41 -2.34
N ARG A 176 15.34 16.50 -2.85
CA ARG A 176 15.84 17.60 -2.04
C ARG A 176 14.71 18.40 -1.40
N LYS A 177 13.65 18.69 -2.16
CA LYS A 177 12.46 19.43 -1.66
C LYS A 177 11.65 18.63 -0.63
N LEU A 178 11.71 17.30 -0.73
CA LEU A 178 11.11 16.39 0.24
C LEU A 178 12.05 16.03 1.40
N GLU A 179 13.31 16.49 1.37
CA GLU A 179 14.34 16.20 2.39
C GLU A 179 14.49 14.69 2.63
N LEU A 180 14.46 13.89 1.55
CA LEU A 180 14.38 12.43 1.64
C LEU A 180 15.58 11.79 2.32
N ASN A 181 16.80 12.30 2.07
CA ASN A 181 18.01 11.74 2.67
C ASN A 181 18.01 11.95 4.19
N GLU A 182 17.68 13.18 4.62
CA GLU A 182 17.59 13.54 6.02
C GLU A 182 16.49 12.76 6.74
N ILE A 183 15.32 12.61 6.11
CA ILE A 183 14.23 11.78 6.64
C ILE A 183 14.66 10.32 6.73
N SER A 184 15.33 9.77 5.72
CA SER A 184 15.81 8.38 5.73
C SER A 184 16.78 8.13 6.89
N GLU A 185 17.76 9.02 7.10
CA GLU A 185 18.75 8.87 8.18
C GLU A 185 18.12 9.02 9.57
N GLU A 186 17.27 10.04 9.77
CA GLU A 186 16.54 10.21 11.03
C GLU A 186 15.61 9.02 11.30
N LEU A 187 14.95 8.48 10.27
CA LEU A 187 14.05 7.33 10.41
C LEU A 187 14.83 6.07 10.75
N ARG A 188 16.02 5.86 10.16
CA ARG A 188 16.89 4.73 10.50
C ARG A 188 17.21 4.74 12.00
N VAL A 189 17.61 5.89 12.54
CA VAL A 189 17.89 6.05 13.98
C VAL A 189 16.65 5.77 14.84
N LEU A 190 15.47 6.25 14.42
CA LEU A 190 14.21 5.98 15.13
C LEU A 190 13.82 4.50 15.08
N LEU A 191 13.98 3.86 13.93
CA LEU A 191 13.72 2.44 13.74
C LEU A 191 14.68 1.58 14.55
N ASP A 192 15.96 1.94 14.64
CA ASP A 192 16.94 1.20 15.45
C ASP A 192 16.62 1.27 16.94
N LYS A 193 16.13 2.42 17.42
CA LYS A 193 15.63 2.59 18.79
C LYS A 193 14.30 1.88 19.06
N SER A 194 13.51 1.65 18.01
CA SER A 194 12.21 1.00 18.12
C SER A 194 12.35 -0.52 17.99
N GLU A 195 11.66 -1.27 18.85
CA GLU A 195 11.47 -2.71 18.66
C GLU A 195 10.37 -3.03 17.63
N GLN A 196 9.70 -2.01 17.09
CA GLN A 196 8.58 -2.21 16.17
C GLN A 196 9.05 -2.52 14.74
N GLN A 197 8.36 -3.46 14.11
CA GLN A 197 8.34 -3.68 12.67
C GLN A 197 7.09 -3.02 12.08
N PHE A 198 7.17 -2.64 10.81
CA PHE A 198 6.09 -1.96 10.09
C PHE A 198 5.70 -2.79 8.88
N VAL A 199 4.41 -3.09 8.73
CA VAL A 199 3.88 -3.84 7.59
C VAL A 199 2.88 -2.98 6.85
N PHE A 200 3.17 -2.67 5.59
CA PHE A 200 2.25 -2.00 4.68
C PHE A 200 1.34 -3.02 4.00
N LEU A 201 0.04 -2.79 4.04
CA LEU A 201 -0.93 -3.48 3.19
C LEU A 201 -1.58 -2.46 2.27
N ILE A 202 -1.30 -2.58 0.96
CA ILE A 202 -1.71 -1.61 -0.06
C ILE A 202 -2.68 -2.31 -1.00
N ASP A 203 -3.97 -1.96 -0.94
CA ASP A 203 -5.01 -2.55 -1.79
C ASP A 203 -5.71 -1.45 -2.61
N ARG A 204 -6.60 -1.82 -3.53
CA ARG A 204 -7.48 -0.90 -4.26
C ARG A 204 -6.78 0.18 -5.10
N LEU A 205 -5.53 -0.06 -5.52
CA LEU A 205 -4.85 0.82 -6.47
C LEU A 205 -5.52 0.84 -7.85
N ASP A 206 -6.43 -0.10 -8.09
CA ASP A 206 -7.29 -0.21 -9.28
C ASP A 206 -8.50 0.72 -9.30
N GLU A 207 -8.85 1.38 -8.19
CA GLU A 207 -9.97 2.33 -8.14
C GLU A 207 -9.57 3.64 -8.83
N GLY A 208 -10.31 4.07 -9.86
CA GLY A 208 -9.92 5.24 -10.66
C GLY A 208 -8.68 5.04 -11.54
N TYR A 209 -8.24 3.78 -11.73
CA TYR A 209 -7.17 3.43 -12.67
C TYR A 209 -7.68 3.47 -14.12
N GLU A 210 -6.90 4.12 -14.97
CA GLU A 210 -7.05 4.07 -16.42
C GLU A 210 -5.80 3.42 -17.04
N PRO A 211 -5.93 2.54 -18.05
CA PRO A 211 -4.82 1.86 -18.70
C PRO A 211 -4.08 2.78 -19.69
N ASP A 212 -3.75 3.99 -19.25
CA ASP A 212 -3.03 5.00 -20.00
C ASP A 212 -1.63 5.23 -19.44
N ILE A 213 -0.83 6.08 -20.11
CA ILE A 213 0.55 6.39 -19.69
C ILE A 213 0.62 6.89 -18.24
N ILE A 214 -0.33 7.73 -17.84
CA ILE A 214 -0.36 8.31 -16.49
C ILE A 214 -0.71 7.24 -15.46
N GLY A 215 -1.76 6.46 -15.69
CA GLY A 215 -2.21 5.43 -14.77
C GLY A 215 -1.17 4.34 -14.59
N VAL A 216 -0.58 3.86 -15.69
CA VAL A 216 0.53 2.89 -15.64
C VAL A 216 1.72 3.49 -14.91
N GLY A 217 2.15 4.70 -15.24
CA GLY A 217 3.28 5.37 -14.59
C GLY A 217 3.09 5.58 -13.08
N ILE A 218 1.86 5.84 -12.62
CA ILE A 218 1.54 5.94 -11.18
C ILE A 218 1.74 4.59 -10.49
N ILE A 219 1.09 3.53 -10.99
CA ILE A 219 1.17 2.20 -10.36
C ILE A 219 2.60 1.69 -10.34
N ASP A 220 3.29 1.86 -11.46
CA ASP A 220 4.67 1.46 -11.63
C ASP A 220 5.59 2.23 -10.66
N GLY A 221 5.41 3.55 -10.52
CA GLY A 221 6.11 4.35 -9.53
C GLY A 221 5.85 3.89 -8.08
N VAL A 222 4.61 3.51 -7.75
CA VAL A 222 4.26 2.97 -6.42
C VAL A 222 4.97 1.64 -6.16
N ILE A 223 5.01 0.73 -7.14
CA ILE A 223 5.71 -0.56 -7.01
C ILE A 223 7.21 -0.33 -6.77
N TYR A 224 7.86 0.47 -7.64
CA TYR A 224 9.29 0.75 -7.52
C TYR A 224 9.62 1.52 -6.23
N GLY A 225 8.77 2.47 -5.82
CA GLY A 225 8.97 3.25 -4.61
C GLY A 225 8.85 2.39 -3.36
N THR A 226 7.91 1.44 -3.37
CA THR A 226 7.78 0.45 -2.31
C THR A 226 9.03 -0.43 -2.25
N ASN A 227 9.46 -0.99 -3.38
CA ASN A 227 10.66 -1.83 -3.44
C ASN A 227 11.91 -1.09 -2.93
N GLU A 228 12.06 0.20 -3.27
CA GLU A 228 13.17 1.03 -2.78
C GLU A 228 13.18 1.16 -1.25
N VAL A 229 12.02 1.37 -0.62
CA VAL A 229 11.89 1.41 0.85
C VAL A 229 12.25 0.06 1.49
N LEU A 230 11.77 -1.04 0.92
CA LEU A 230 12.02 -2.39 1.46
C LEU A 230 13.50 -2.77 1.39
N ASN A 231 14.19 -2.38 0.32
CA ASN A 231 15.63 -2.60 0.18
C ASN A 231 16.45 -1.73 1.15
N GLU A 232 15.93 -0.57 1.53
CA GLU A 232 16.62 0.37 2.43
C GLU A 232 16.37 0.09 3.93
N PHE A 233 15.21 -0.46 4.28
CA PHE A 233 14.76 -0.62 5.68
C PHE A 233 14.27 -2.04 6.00
N HIS A 234 15.11 -2.84 6.66
CA HIS A 234 14.80 -4.22 7.06
C HIS A 234 13.63 -4.37 8.06
N LYS A 235 13.25 -3.30 8.77
CA LYS A 235 12.07 -3.29 9.68
C LYS A 235 10.77 -2.90 8.99
N ILE A 236 10.79 -2.61 7.69
CA ILE A 236 9.62 -2.26 6.90
C ILE A 236 9.37 -3.38 5.89
N ASN A 237 8.16 -3.91 5.89
CA ASN A 237 7.65 -4.90 4.94
C ASN A 237 6.41 -4.34 4.24
N ALA A 238 6.07 -4.86 3.07
CA ALA A 238 4.88 -4.44 2.35
C ALA A 238 4.28 -5.55 1.47
N THR A 239 2.96 -5.50 1.30
CA THR A 239 2.21 -6.31 0.35
C THR A 239 1.25 -5.41 -0.44
N LEU A 240 1.39 -5.40 -1.75
CA LEU A 240 0.57 -4.68 -2.71
C LEU A 240 -0.39 -5.66 -3.39
N PHE A 241 -1.68 -5.34 -3.41
CA PHE A 241 -2.70 -6.12 -4.09
C PHE A 241 -3.06 -5.43 -5.40
N LEU A 242 -2.85 -6.13 -6.52
CA LEU A 242 -3.11 -5.61 -7.86
C LEU A 242 -4.10 -6.49 -8.61
N ARG A 243 -4.89 -5.86 -9.49
CA ARG A 243 -5.69 -6.60 -10.48
C ARG A 243 -4.79 -7.11 -11.59
N ASP A 244 -5.08 -8.32 -12.10
CA ASP A 244 -4.33 -8.97 -13.18
C ASP A 244 -4.18 -8.09 -14.44
N ASN A 245 -5.23 -7.37 -14.84
CA ASN A 245 -5.16 -6.49 -16.00
C ASN A 245 -4.21 -5.29 -15.81
N ILE A 246 -4.12 -4.75 -14.59
CA ILE A 246 -3.19 -3.67 -14.25
C ILE A 246 -1.76 -4.19 -14.27
N PHE A 247 -1.55 -5.35 -13.64
CA PHE A 247 -0.25 -6.01 -13.65
C PHE A 247 0.24 -6.26 -15.08
N ARG A 248 -0.61 -6.79 -15.96
CA ARG A 248 -0.29 -6.99 -17.38
C ARG A 248 0.01 -5.69 -18.11
N ALA A 249 -0.72 -4.62 -17.82
CA ALA A 249 -0.46 -3.31 -18.41
C ALA A 249 0.93 -2.80 -18.00
N VAL A 250 1.27 -2.83 -16.71
CA VAL A 250 2.60 -2.43 -16.22
C VAL A 250 3.71 -3.28 -16.86
N ALA A 251 3.56 -4.60 -16.86
CA ALA A 251 4.53 -5.52 -17.46
C ALA A 251 4.69 -5.33 -18.98
N HIS A 252 3.65 -4.89 -19.68
CA HIS A 252 3.73 -4.57 -21.11
C HIS A 252 4.53 -3.29 -21.37
N PHE A 253 4.41 -2.28 -20.51
CA PHE A 253 5.06 -0.99 -20.69
C PHE A 253 6.48 -0.91 -20.12
N ASP A 254 6.84 -1.86 -19.24
CA ASP A 254 8.15 -1.94 -18.63
C ASP A 254 8.78 -3.32 -18.91
N PRO A 255 9.58 -3.46 -19.99
CA PRO A 255 10.19 -4.74 -20.37
C PRO A 255 11.15 -5.29 -19.29
N ASP A 256 11.73 -4.40 -18.49
CA ASP A 256 12.58 -4.74 -17.35
C ASP A 256 11.77 -4.87 -16.05
N PHE A 257 10.44 -4.79 -16.09
CA PHE A 257 9.58 -5.01 -14.92
C PHE A 257 9.80 -6.40 -14.33
N SER A 258 9.98 -7.39 -15.21
CA SER A 258 10.37 -8.70 -14.78
C SER A 258 11.79 -8.63 -14.20
N ARG A 259 12.79 -8.09 -14.91
CA ARG A 259 14.22 -7.95 -14.49
C ARG A 259 14.48 -7.26 -13.15
N ASN A 260 13.89 -6.10 -12.91
CA ASN A 260 14.07 -5.30 -11.69
C ASN A 260 13.38 -5.89 -10.47
N VAL A 261 12.57 -6.91 -10.71
CA VAL A 261 11.90 -7.69 -9.70
C VAL A 261 12.36 -9.18 -9.78
N GLU A 262 13.21 -9.53 -10.77
CA GLU A 262 13.55 -10.90 -11.21
C GLU A 262 14.64 -11.58 -10.42
N GLY A 263 15.32 -10.86 -9.52
CA GLY A 263 15.98 -11.52 -8.39
C GLY A 263 15.00 -12.40 -7.58
N LYS A 264 13.70 -12.29 -7.87
CA LYS A 264 12.58 -12.99 -7.22
C LYS A 264 11.55 -13.60 -8.19
N PHE A 265 11.73 -13.60 -9.53
CA PHE A 265 10.66 -13.92 -10.51
C PHE A 265 10.46 -15.38 -10.93
N TYR A 266 11.39 -16.31 -10.71
CA TYR A 266 11.12 -17.68 -11.14
C TYR A 266 10.02 -18.38 -10.30
N ASP A 267 9.58 -17.73 -9.22
CA ASP A 267 8.36 -18.04 -8.46
C ASP A 267 7.22 -17.00 -8.63
N TYR A 268 7.29 -16.08 -9.62
CA TYR A 268 6.25 -15.06 -9.93
C TYR A 268 5.05 -15.62 -10.69
N ILE A 269 4.54 -16.75 -10.24
CA ILE A 269 3.10 -16.72 -10.01
C ILE A 269 2.99 -15.75 -8.84
N GLY A 270 2.19 -14.69 -8.96
CA GLY A 270 1.68 -14.10 -7.73
C GLY A 270 1.13 -15.23 -6.86
N ILE A 271 0.51 -14.87 -5.77
CA ILE A 271 -0.62 -15.72 -5.39
C ILE A 271 -1.67 -15.44 -6.48
N VAL A 272 -1.52 -16.07 -7.65
CA VAL A 272 -2.59 -16.20 -8.62
C VAL A 272 -3.53 -17.10 -7.89
N ILE A 273 -4.46 -16.49 -7.20
CA ILE A 273 -5.59 -17.20 -6.63
C ILE A 273 -6.41 -17.66 -7.84
N SER A 274 -5.96 -18.76 -8.43
CA SER A 274 -6.69 -19.54 -9.41
C SER A 274 -7.88 -20.14 -8.67
N TYR A 275 -9.04 -20.13 -9.32
CA TYR A 275 -10.26 -20.71 -8.78
C TYR A 275 -10.03 -22.16 -8.37
N LEU A 276 -9.85 -22.42 -7.07
CA LEU A 276 -9.89 -23.71 -6.34
C LEU A 276 -9.23 -23.39 -4.98
N THR A 277 -9.95 -23.06 -3.91
CA THR A 277 -10.84 -23.96 -3.18
C THR A 277 -11.89 -23.16 -2.41
N TRP A 278 -13.02 -22.89 -3.06
CA TRP A 278 -14.31 -22.77 -2.38
C TRP A 278 -15.05 -24.09 -2.62
N TRP A 279 -14.73 -25.11 -1.85
CA TRP A 279 -15.68 -26.19 -1.62
C TRP A 279 -16.45 -25.82 -0.36
N VAL A 280 -17.72 -25.47 -0.57
CA VAL A 280 -18.77 -25.59 0.43
C VAL A 280 -18.58 -26.96 1.08
N LEU A 281 -18.25 -26.97 2.37
CA LEU A 281 -18.39 -28.19 3.17
C LEU A 281 -19.82 -28.66 3.02
N ASP A 282 -19.93 -29.91 2.60
CA ASP A 282 -21.14 -30.72 2.49
C ASP A 282 -22.11 -30.37 3.61
N PHE A 283 -23.18 -29.66 3.25
CA PHE A 283 -24.28 -29.30 4.14
C PHE A 283 -25.23 -30.50 4.17
N ASP A 284 -24.78 -31.66 4.65
CA ASP A 284 -25.69 -32.75 4.97
C ASP A 284 -25.14 -33.68 6.05
N LYS A 285 -26.06 -34.15 6.91
CA LYS A 285 -25.87 -34.95 8.15
C LYS A 285 -25.57 -34.16 9.44
N ARG A 286 -26.62 -33.52 9.96
CA ARG A 286 -27.17 -33.79 11.31
C ARG A 286 -28.44 -32.97 11.53
N LEU A 287 -29.51 -33.42 10.90
CA LEU A 287 -30.90 -33.13 11.26
C LEU A 287 -31.72 -34.43 11.11
N ILE A 288 -31.40 -35.42 11.96
CA ILE A 288 -32.32 -36.38 12.61
C ILE A 288 -31.68 -36.71 13.96
#